data_AF-A0A9W9ME53-F1
#
_entry.id   AF-A0A9W9ME53-F1
#
_cell.length_a   1.000
_cell.length_b   1.000
_cell.length_c   1.000
_cell.angle_alpha   90.00
_cell.angle_beta   90.00
_cell.angle_gamma   90.00
#
_symmetry.space_group_name_H-M   'P 1'
#
loop_
_entity.id
_entity.type
_entity.pdbx_description
1 polymer ?
#
loop_
_entity_poly.entity_id
_entity_poly.type
_entity_poly.pdbx_seq_one_letter_code
_entity_poly.pdbx_strand_id
1 'polypeptide(L)'
;MPPATPANDESHQLLLNQMDIANVAKPFRNPNWRPSQRRNKNVKQIVSETSRKEASVMATQANSGATTPYPATSGAVTTDGAQTPAEGVGKAPNLAQAAQNLSTLVLEKNARATFPSGPTVTYTNIESAPSLNPSYHRNYCDLTGLSGPYTDPKTRLRYHNKEIFGVIRTLAQGVPETYLEARGAHTILK
;
A
#
# COMPACT_ATOMS: atom_id res chain seq x y z
N MET A 1 27.89 -13.33 -40.28
CA MET A 1 28.72 -12.69 -39.24
C MET A 1 30.04 -13.45 -39.16
N PRO A 2 31.19 -12.77 -39.06
CA PRO A 2 32.46 -13.48 -38.86
C PRO A 2 32.41 -14.24 -37.51
N PRO A 3 33.02 -15.42 -37.42
CA PRO A 3 33.00 -16.22 -36.19
C PRO A 3 33.78 -15.50 -35.07
N ALA A 4 33.32 -15.64 -33.83
CA ALA A 4 34.02 -15.14 -32.66
C ALA A 4 35.44 -15.74 -32.64
N THR A 5 36.44 -14.87 -32.65
CA THR A 5 37.84 -15.27 -32.50
C THR A 5 38.14 -15.42 -31.01
N PRO A 6 38.94 -16.42 -30.60
CA PRO A 6 39.19 -16.71 -29.19
C PRO A 6 39.77 -15.51 -28.41
N ALA A 7 40.53 -14.64 -29.10
CA ALA A 7 41.06 -13.40 -28.52
C ALA A 7 39.95 -12.39 -28.14
N ASN A 8 38.84 -12.35 -28.88
CA ASN A 8 37.72 -11.49 -28.57
C ASN A 8 36.97 -12.01 -27.33
N ASP A 9 36.83 -13.33 -27.21
CA ASP A 9 36.20 -13.98 -26.05
C ASP A 9 37.03 -13.79 -24.77
N GLU A 10 38.36 -13.86 -24.86
CA GLU A 10 39.25 -13.57 -23.74
C GLU A 10 39.16 -12.11 -23.28
N SER A 11 39.17 -11.15 -24.22
CA SER A 11 39.03 -9.73 -23.87
C SER A 11 37.67 -9.40 -23.24
N HIS A 12 36.60 -10.04 -23.72
CA HIS A 12 35.27 -9.94 -23.11
C HIS A 12 35.24 -10.54 -21.69
N GLN A 13 35.90 -11.68 -21.49
CA GLN A 13 35.97 -12.32 -20.17
C GLN A 13 36.77 -11.49 -19.17
N LEU A 14 37.86 -10.85 -19.61
CA LEU A 14 38.63 -9.91 -18.77
C LEU A 14 37.78 -8.70 -18.35
N LEU A 15 36.97 -8.16 -19.26
CA LEU A 15 36.05 -7.05 -18.96
C LEU A 15 35.01 -7.46 -17.91
N LEU A 16 34.41 -8.65 -18.03
CA LEU A 16 33.46 -9.16 -17.05
C LEU A 16 34.10 -9.31 -15.67
N ASN A 17 35.32 -9.85 -15.60
CA ASN A 17 36.06 -10.02 -14.35
C ASN A 17 36.41 -8.67 -13.70
N GLN A 18 36.76 -7.66 -14.51
CA GLN A 18 37.04 -6.32 -14.02
C GLN A 18 35.80 -5.63 -13.44
N MET A 19 34.61 -5.89 -14.01
CA MET A 19 33.34 -5.34 -13.54
C MET A 19 32.73 -6.10 -12.35
N ASP A 20 33.32 -7.24 -11.96
CA ASP A 20 32.84 -8.06 -10.85
C ASP A 20 33.31 -7.52 -9.48
N ILE A 21 32.36 -6.95 -8.74
CA ILE A 21 32.57 -6.45 -7.38
C ILE A 21 32.62 -7.56 -6.31
N ALA A 22 32.41 -8.83 -6.65
CA ALA A 22 32.47 -9.94 -5.70
C ALA A 22 33.91 -10.22 -5.25
N ASN A 23 34.86 -10.12 -6.18
CA ASN A 23 36.28 -10.39 -5.93
C ASN A 23 37.01 -9.20 -5.27
N VAL A 24 36.35 -8.03 -5.19
CA VAL A 24 36.90 -6.84 -4.52
C VAL A 24 36.71 -6.94 -3.01
N ALA A 25 37.82 -6.85 -2.27
CA ALA A 25 37.80 -6.85 -0.81
C ALA A 25 36.99 -5.66 -0.26
N LYS A 26 36.14 -5.91 0.74
CA LYS A 26 35.24 -4.91 1.36
C LYS A 26 35.61 -4.69 2.84
N PRO A 27 36.74 -4.05 3.15
CA PRO A 27 37.22 -3.88 4.54
C PRO A 27 36.29 -3.02 5.40
N PHE A 28 35.43 -2.21 4.77
CA PHE A 28 34.45 -1.36 5.43
C PHE A 28 33.11 -2.08 5.73
N ARG A 29 32.90 -3.31 5.24
CA ARG A 29 31.62 -4.02 5.43
C ARG A 29 31.67 -4.88 6.69
N ASN A 30 30.77 -4.61 7.63
CA ASN A 30 30.66 -5.38 8.86
C ASN A 30 30.29 -6.86 8.55
N PRO A 31 31.14 -7.85 8.90
CA PRO A 31 30.88 -9.28 8.65
C PRO A 31 29.69 -9.83 9.46
N ASN A 32 29.37 -9.22 10.60
CA ASN A 32 28.32 -9.68 11.50
C ASN A 32 26.92 -9.24 11.05
N TRP A 33 26.83 -8.28 10.13
CA TRP A 33 25.53 -7.80 9.67
C TRP A 33 24.86 -8.84 8.77
N ARG A 34 23.64 -9.26 9.14
CA ARG A 34 22.83 -10.20 8.37
C ARG A 34 21.63 -9.48 7.75
N PRO A 35 21.40 -9.63 6.43
CA PRO A 35 20.24 -9.03 5.78
C PRO A 35 18.93 -9.62 6.30
N SER A 36 17.95 -8.76 6.60
CA SER A 36 16.59 -9.22 6.92
C SER A 36 15.88 -9.75 5.66
N GLN A 37 15.10 -10.83 5.81
CA GLN A 37 14.29 -11.37 4.72
C GLN A 37 13.14 -10.42 4.33
N ARG A 38 12.64 -9.59 5.25
CA ARG A 38 11.46 -8.74 5.06
C ARG A 38 11.81 -7.33 4.55
N ARG A 39 12.72 -7.22 3.58
CA ARG A 39 13.19 -5.93 3.02
C ARG A 39 12.57 -5.59 1.67
N ASN A 40 12.39 -6.59 0.80
CA ASN A 40 11.87 -6.39 -0.54
C ASN A 40 10.33 -6.35 -0.47
N LYS A 41 9.77 -5.15 -0.30
CA LYS A 41 8.31 -4.93 -0.20
C LYS A 41 7.83 -4.08 -1.38
N ASN A 42 6.63 -4.38 -1.88
CA ASN A 42 5.95 -3.51 -2.84
C ASN A 42 5.42 -2.25 -2.13
N VAL A 43 5.29 -1.13 -2.84
CA VAL A 43 4.66 0.11 -2.35
C VAL A 43 3.33 -0.17 -1.64
N LYS A 44 2.46 -1.02 -2.21
CA LYS A 44 1.19 -1.41 -1.58
C LYS A 44 1.39 -2.05 -0.21
N GLN A 45 2.39 -2.91 -0.06
CA GLN A 45 2.69 -3.55 1.22
C GLN A 45 3.22 -2.52 2.22
N ILE A 46 4.12 -1.64 1.80
CA ILE A 46 4.67 -0.55 2.63
C ILE A 46 3.53 0.35 3.14
N VAL A 47 2.68 0.84 2.25
CA VAL A 47 1.52 1.69 2.59
C VAL A 47 0.55 0.95 3.51
N SER A 48 0.32 -0.35 3.30
CA SER A 48 -0.55 -1.13 4.18
C SER A 48 0.01 -1.32 5.59
N GLU A 49 1.34 -1.38 5.73
CA GLU A 49 2.00 -1.54 7.02
C GLU A 49 2.07 -0.21 7.78
N THR A 50 2.31 0.90 7.09
CA THR A 50 2.28 2.24 7.70
C THR A 50 0.89 2.56 8.25
N SER A 51 -0.15 2.32 7.45
CA SER A 51 -1.55 2.52 7.89
C SER A 51 -1.90 1.65 9.11
N ARG A 52 -1.51 0.36 9.14
CA ARG A 52 -1.73 -0.51 10.30
C ARG A 52 -0.97 -0.07 11.54
N LYS A 53 0.27 0.39 11.38
CA LYS A 53 1.09 0.90 12.49
C LYS A 53 0.47 2.16 13.09
N GLU A 54 0.00 3.10 12.26
CA GLU A 54 -0.68 4.32 12.73
C GLU A 54 -1.95 4.01 13.52
N ALA A 55 -2.78 3.09 13.03
CA ALA A 55 -3.97 2.64 13.75
C ALA A 55 -3.65 2.05 15.14
N SER A 56 -2.57 1.27 15.26
CA SER A 56 -2.13 0.72 16.56
C SER A 56 -1.63 1.79 17.55
N VAL A 57 -1.03 2.88 17.06
CA VAL A 57 -0.58 3.99 17.90
C VAL A 57 -1.78 4.78 18.43
N MET A 58 -2.79 5.05 17.60
CA MET A 58 -4.01 5.74 18.04
C MET A 58 -4.82 4.92 19.06
N ALA A 59 -4.92 3.61 18.89
CA ALA A 59 -5.61 2.73 19.86
C ALA A 59 -4.97 2.77 21.26
N THR A 60 -3.64 2.94 21.34
CA THR A 60 -2.92 2.98 22.61
C THR A 60 -3.14 4.31 23.37
N GLN A 61 -3.34 5.41 22.65
CA GLN A 61 -3.68 6.71 23.28
C GLN A 61 -5.09 6.73 23.88
N ALA A 62 -6.06 6.10 23.23
CA ALA A 62 -7.44 6.04 23.73
C ALA A 62 -7.58 5.31 25.08
N ASN A 63 -6.64 4.41 25.41
CA ASN A 63 -6.68 3.64 26.65
C ASN A 63 -5.94 4.29 27.83
N SER A 64 -5.26 5.43 27.61
CA SER A 64 -4.44 6.08 28.65
C SER A 64 -5.25 6.93 29.65
N GLY A 65 -6.57 7.02 29.50
CA GLY A 65 -7.45 7.82 30.37
C GLY A 65 -8.26 7.04 31.42
N ALA A 66 -8.16 5.72 31.49
CA ALA A 66 -9.05 4.88 32.32
C ALA A 66 -8.38 4.24 33.55
N THR A 67 -7.17 4.67 33.93
CA THR A 67 -6.47 4.12 35.11
C THR A 67 -6.06 5.23 36.08
N THR A 68 -7.03 5.98 36.58
CA THR A 68 -6.90 6.60 37.90
C THR A 68 -7.62 5.68 38.90
N PRO A 69 -6.91 4.90 39.74
CA PRO A 69 -7.58 4.22 40.84
C PRO A 69 -8.10 5.30 41.79
N TYR A 70 -9.41 5.37 41.96
CA TYR A 70 -10.06 6.13 43.03
C TYR A 70 -9.43 5.72 44.38
N PRO A 71 -9.10 6.65 45.28
CA PRO A 71 -8.58 6.27 46.58
C PRO A 71 -9.71 5.64 47.38
N ALA A 72 -9.61 4.33 47.61
CA ALA A 72 -10.51 3.62 48.51
C ALA A 72 -10.30 4.16 49.93
N THR A 73 -11.38 4.66 50.50
CA THR A 73 -11.52 5.12 51.88
C THR A 73 -11.07 4.07 52.90
N SER A 74 -10.40 4.60 53.94
CA SER A 74 -9.98 4.00 55.20
C SER A 74 -10.75 2.76 55.70
N GLY A 75 -10.01 1.68 55.96
CA GLY A 75 -10.44 0.54 56.78
C GLY A 75 -9.33 -0.49 56.90
N ALA A 76 -8.61 -0.47 58.02
CA ALA A 76 -7.49 -1.36 58.32
C ALA A 76 -7.89 -2.85 58.34
N VAL A 77 -6.96 -3.74 57.95
CA VAL A 77 -6.51 -4.94 58.69
C VAL A 77 -5.58 -5.82 57.81
N THR A 78 -4.30 -5.78 58.16
CA THR A 78 -3.26 -6.83 58.22
C THR A 78 -3.07 -7.91 57.13
N THR A 79 -1.82 -7.96 56.66
CA THR A 79 -0.90 -9.11 56.52
C THR A 79 -1.03 -10.11 55.36
N ASP A 80 0.07 -10.15 54.59
CA ASP A 80 0.76 -11.24 53.89
C ASP A 80 0.02 -12.45 53.30
N GLY A 81 0.39 -12.76 52.05
CA GLY A 81 0.47 -14.14 51.58
C GLY A 81 -0.16 -14.40 50.21
N ALA A 82 0.70 -14.75 49.25
CA ALA A 82 0.36 -15.21 47.92
C ALA A 82 -0.65 -16.37 47.90
N GLN A 83 -1.62 -16.36 46.97
CA GLN A 83 -2.13 -17.59 46.35
C GLN A 83 -2.92 -17.36 45.04
N THR A 84 -2.60 -18.22 44.07
CA THR A 84 -3.23 -18.51 42.77
C THR A 84 -4.74 -18.76 42.81
N PRO A 85 -5.54 -18.42 41.78
CA PRO A 85 -6.94 -18.86 41.70
C PRO A 85 -7.06 -20.17 40.90
N ALA A 86 -7.63 -21.19 41.54
CA ALA A 86 -8.14 -22.41 40.93
C ALA A 86 -9.65 -22.29 40.60
N GLU A 87 -10.11 -23.06 39.61
CA GLU A 87 -11.48 -23.09 39.10
C GLU A 87 -12.51 -23.66 40.10
N GLY A 88 -13.73 -23.10 40.09
CA GLY A 88 -14.89 -23.65 40.82
C GLY A 88 -16.19 -22.84 40.66
N VAL A 89 -17.08 -23.34 39.79
CA VAL A 89 -18.56 -23.30 39.75
C VAL A 89 -19.34 -22.17 40.49
N GLY A 90 -20.13 -21.39 39.73
CA GLY A 90 -21.32 -20.67 40.23
C GLY A 90 -21.37 -19.16 39.90
N LYS A 91 -21.86 -18.80 38.71
CA LYS A 91 -21.99 -17.41 38.20
C LYS A 91 -22.94 -16.55 39.03
N ALA A 92 -22.52 -15.31 39.34
CA ALA A 92 -23.27 -14.17 38.85
C ALA A 92 -22.53 -13.67 37.59
N PRO A 93 -23.16 -13.57 36.40
CA PRO A 93 -22.53 -12.82 35.32
C PRO A 93 -22.36 -11.41 35.89
N ASN A 94 -21.11 -10.96 36.01
CA ASN A 94 -20.82 -9.67 36.61
C ASN A 94 -21.39 -8.61 35.67
N LEU A 95 -22.67 -8.29 35.87
CA LEU A 95 -23.49 -7.49 34.96
C LEU A 95 -22.90 -6.07 34.85
N ALA A 96 -22.26 -5.60 35.91
CA ALA A 96 -21.48 -4.37 35.91
C ALA A 96 -20.26 -4.47 34.98
N GLN A 97 -19.48 -5.54 35.04
CA GLN A 97 -18.36 -5.76 34.11
C GLN A 97 -18.86 -5.98 32.67
N ALA A 98 -19.95 -6.72 32.47
CA ALA A 98 -20.54 -6.94 31.16
C ALA A 98 -21.11 -5.64 30.56
N ALA A 99 -21.75 -4.80 31.38
CA ALA A 99 -22.26 -3.49 30.97
C ALA A 99 -21.13 -2.50 30.67
N GLN A 100 -20.01 -2.57 31.40
CA GLN A 100 -18.79 -1.80 31.10
C GLN A 100 -18.14 -2.26 29.78
N ASN A 101 -18.14 -3.57 29.50
CA ASN A 101 -17.65 -4.11 28.22
C ASN A 101 -18.58 -3.73 27.05
N LEU A 102 -19.89 -3.67 27.27
CA LEU A 102 -20.85 -3.23 26.25
C LEU A 102 -20.79 -1.72 26.02
N SER A 103 -20.64 -0.91 27.08
CA SER A 103 -20.51 0.54 26.93
C SER A 103 -19.23 0.90 26.18
N THR A 104 -18.11 0.21 26.44
CA THR A 104 -16.86 0.38 25.69
C THR A 104 -17.00 -0.06 24.23
N LEU A 105 -17.62 -1.21 23.94
CA LEU A 105 -17.89 -1.65 22.56
C LEU A 105 -18.82 -0.71 21.79
N VAL A 106 -19.86 -0.18 22.45
CA VAL A 106 -20.78 0.79 21.83
C VAL A 106 -20.08 2.13 21.58
N LEU A 107 -19.23 2.58 22.52
CA LEU A 107 -18.48 3.82 22.38
C LEU A 107 -17.38 3.70 21.30
N GLU A 108 -16.73 2.55 21.18
CA GLU A 108 -15.81 2.22 20.08
C GLU A 108 -16.54 2.16 18.73
N LYS A 109 -17.71 1.51 18.68
CA LYS A 109 -18.55 1.44 17.47
C LYS A 109 -19.04 2.81 17.03
N ASN A 110 -19.46 3.65 17.97
CA ASN A 110 -19.91 5.02 17.70
C ASN A 110 -18.74 5.92 17.29
N ALA A 111 -17.56 5.80 17.92
CA ALA A 111 -16.36 6.49 17.48
C ALA A 111 -15.95 6.08 16.05
N ARG A 112 -15.99 4.78 15.74
CA ARG A 112 -15.72 4.25 14.40
C ARG A 112 -16.77 4.65 13.36
N ALA A 113 -17.98 4.99 13.78
CA ALA A 113 -19.03 5.55 12.93
C ALA A 113 -18.91 7.07 12.74
N THR A 114 -18.29 7.77 13.70
CA THR A 114 -18.15 9.24 13.70
C THR A 114 -16.92 9.73 12.93
N PHE A 115 -15.83 8.94 12.95
CA PHE A 115 -14.68 9.19 12.10
C PHE A 115 -14.82 8.39 10.81
N PRO A 116 -14.62 9.01 9.62
CA PRO A 116 -14.64 8.26 8.39
C PRO A 116 -13.64 7.11 8.52
N SER A 117 -14.07 5.90 8.16
CA SER A 117 -13.24 4.71 8.00
C SER A 117 -12.29 4.87 6.80
N GLY A 118 -11.61 6.00 6.72
CA GLY A 118 -10.50 6.28 5.84
C GLY A 118 -9.18 6.17 6.61
N PRO A 119 -8.06 6.03 5.91
CA PRO A 119 -6.74 6.09 6.55
C PRO A 119 -6.60 7.40 7.34
N THR A 120 -5.94 7.33 8.49
CA THR A 120 -5.57 8.49 9.30
C THR A 120 -4.90 9.54 8.41
N VAL A 121 -5.41 10.78 8.42
CA VAL A 121 -4.89 11.86 7.58
C VAL A 121 -3.55 12.30 8.15
N THR A 122 -2.46 11.75 7.61
CA THR A 122 -1.08 12.18 7.91
C THR A 122 -0.56 13.06 6.78
N TYR A 123 0.43 13.92 7.07
CA TYR A 123 1.04 14.83 6.08
C TYR A 123 1.51 14.10 4.80
N THR A 124 1.88 12.82 4.93
CA THR A 124 2.34 11.96 3.83
C THR A 124 1.19 11.33 3.02
N ASN A 125 -0.02 11.26 3.56
CA ASN A 125 -1.18 10.58 2.95
C ASN A 125 -2.17 11.53 2.27
N ILE A 126 -1.91 12.84 2.31
CA ILE A 126 -2.72 13.84 1.59
C ILE A 126 -2.22 13.87 0.15
N GLU A 127 -2.78 13.01 -0.69
CA GLU A 127 -2.57 13.07 -2.14
C GLU A 127 -3.27 14.32 -2.71
N SER A 128 -2.72 14.87 -3.80
CA SER A 128 -3.39 15.98 -4.50
C SER A 128 -4.73 15.52 -5.06
N ALA A 129 -5.78 16.32 -4.87
CA ALA A 129 -7.08 16.05 -5.46
C ALA A 129 -6.98 15.94 -7.01
N PRO A 130 -7.80 15.08 -7.64
CA PRO A 130 -7.82 14.98 -9.10
C PRO A 130 -8.24 16.32 -9.72
N SER A 131 -7.69 16.65 -10.88
CA SER A 131 -8.07 17.87 -11.59
C SER A 131 -9.51 17.79 -12.09
N LEU A 132 -10.34 18.79 -11.77
CA LEU A 132 -11.70 18.94 -12.31
C LEU A 132 -11.76 19.91 -13.50
N ASN A 133 -10.63 20.52 -13.89
CA ASN A 133 -10.62 21.55 -14.94
C ASN A 133 -10.71 20.90 -16.33
N PRO A 134 -11.76 21.19 -17.13
CA PRO A 134 -11.96 20.64 -18.47
C PRO A 134 -10.80 20.87 -19.44
N SER A 135 -9.99 21.92 -19.21
CA SER A 135 -8.82 22.25 -20.03
C SER A 135 -7.70 21.20 -19.96
N TYR A 136 -7.64 20.40 -18.89
CA TYR A 136 -6.74 19.24 -18.79
C TYR A 136 -7.31 18.00 -19.49
N HIS A 137 -8.62 17.98 -19.76
CA HIS A 137 -9.30 16.90 -20.48
C HIS A 137 -9.42 17.19 -21.99
N ARG A 138 -8.40 17.83 -22.58
CA ARG A 138 -8.35 17.97 -24.04
C ARG A 138 -8.15 16.59 -24.66
N ASN A 139 -9.02 16.27 -25.60
CA ASN A 139 -8.95 15.00 -26.31
C ASN A 139 -7.95 15.13 -27.45
N TYR A 140 -6.88 14.34 -27.38
CA TYR A 140 -5.92 14.16 -28.46
C TYR A 140 -6.17 12.82 -29.14
N CYS A 141 -5.78 12.74 -30.40
CA CYS A 141 -5.82 11.52 -31.19
C CYS A 141 -4.75 10.55 -30.69
N ASP A 142 -5.15 9.30 -30.44
CA ASP A 142 -4.28 8.29 -29.84
C ASP A 142 -3.15 7.83 -30.80
N LEU A 143 -3.31 8.04 -32.13
CA LEU A 143 -2.32 7.66 -33.13
C LEU A 143 -1.33 8.80 -33.47
N THR A 144 -1.83 10.04 -33.58
CA THR A 144 -1.06 11.17 -34.16
C THR A 144 -0.76 12.28 -33.15
N GLY A 145 -1.44 12.33 -32.01
CA GLY A 145 -1.30 13.42 -31.02
C GLY A 145 -1.98 14.74 -31.42
N LEU A 146 -2.59 14.84 -32.61
CA LEU A 146 -3.40 16.00 -33.01
C LEU A 146 -4.69 16.09 -32.19
N SER A 147 -5.45 17.19 -32.31
CA SER A 147 -6.77 17.28 -31.65
C SER A 147 -7.68 16.13 -32.08
N GLY A 148 -8.23 15.36 -31.14
CA GLY A 148 -9.08 14.21 -31.42
C GLY A 148 -10.53 14.46 -31.00
N PRO A 149 -11.33 15.24 -31.78
CA PRO A 149 -12.71 15.56 -31.42
C PRO A 149 -13.65 14.35 -31.50
N TYR A 150 -13.29 13.30 -32.24
CA TYR A 150 -14.14 12.13 -32.47
C TYR A 150 -13.61 10.89 -31.76
N THR A 151 -14.51 10.00 -31.36
CA THR A 151 -14.19 8.71 -30.71
C THR A 151 -14.93 7.58 -31.40
N ASP A 152 -14.22 6.50 -31.74
CA ASP A 152 -14.83 5.32 -32.36
C ASP A 152 -15.60 4.50 -31.31
N PRO A 153 -16.89 4.19 -31.50
CA PRO A 153 -17.67 3.42 -30.52
C PRO A 153 -17.19 1.97 -30.37
N LYS A 154 -16.51 1.41 -31.39
CA LYS A 154 -16.04 0.02 -31.35
C LYS A 154 -14.72 -0.10 -30.58
N THR A 155 -13.72 0.68 -30.95
CA THR A 155 -12.37 0.61 -30.37
C THR A 155 -12.14 1.59 -29.22
N ARG A 156 -13.02 2.58 -29.00
CA ARG A 156 -12.85 3.70 -28.04
C ARG A 156 -11.60 4.56 -28.27
N LEU A 157 -11.00 4.45 -29.46
CA LEU A 157 -9.89 5.30 -29.89
C LEU A 157 -10.38 6.66 -30.34
N ARG A 158 -9.59 7.69 -30.04
CA ARG A 158 -9.82 9.07 -30.45
C ARG A 158 -9.12 9.36 -31.77
N TYR A 159 -9.81 10.00 -32.70
CA TYR A 159 -9.29 10.31 -34.04
C TYR A 159 -9.59 11.74 -34.47
N HIS A 160 -8.75 12.27 -35.37
CA HIS A 160 -8.86 13.64 -35.88
C HIS A 160 -9.70 13.74 -37.15
N ASN A 161 -9.40 12.90 -38.16
CA ASN A 161 -10.01 12.95 -39.49
C ASN A 161 -10.38 11.56 -40.00
N LYS A 162 -11.04 11.51 -41.17
CA LYS A 162 -11.47 10.27 -41.83
C LYS A 162 -10.31 9.34 -42.20
N GLU A 163 -9.14 9.88 -42.50
CA GLU A 163 -7.95 9.10 -42.89
C GLU A 163 -7.48 8.24 -41.72
N ILE A 164 -7.37 8.84 -40.52
CA ILE A 164 -7.01 8.12 -39.30
C ILE A 164 -8.09 7.08 -38.95
N PHE A 165 -9.37 7.42 -39.14
CA PHE A 165 -10.44 6.44 -38.94
C PHE A 165 -10.32 5.25 -39.91
N GLY A 166 -9.92 5.49 -41.16
CA GLY A 166 -9.60 4.43 -42.13
C GLY A 166 -8.49 3.51 -41.62
N VAL A 167 -7.41 4.09 -41.08
CA VAL A 167 -6.30 3.33 -40.45
C VAL A 167 -6.80 2.52 -39.27
N ILE A 168 -7.62 3.10 -38.39
CA ILE A 168 -8.18 2.39 -37.21
C ILE A 168 -8.94 1.12 -37.63
N ARG A 169 -9.61 1.14 -38.79
CA ARG A 169 -10.34 -0.02 -39.31
C ARG A 169 -9.46 -1.11 -39.91
N THR A 170 -8.23 -0.80 -40.30
CA THR A 170 -7.26 -1.77 -40.83
C THR A 170 -6.32 -2.32 -39.76
N LEU A 171 -6.34 -1.75 -38.54
CA LEU A 171 -5.54 -2.24 -37.42
C LEU A 171 -5.87 -3.71 -37.09
N ALA A 172 -4.82 -4.48 -36.83
CA ALA A 172 -4.95 -5.85 -36.36
C ALA A 172 -5.63 -5.91 -34.98
N GLN A 173 -6.24 -7.05 -34.67
CA GLN A 173 -6.84 -7.30 -33.37
C GLN A 173 -5.78 -7.17 -32.25
N GLY A 174 -6.13 -6.59 -31.11
CA GLY A 174 -5.23 -6.32 -29.98
C GLY A 174 -4.43 -5.01 -30.09
N VAL A 175 -4.19 -4.47 -31.29
CA VAL A 175 -3.49 -3.18 -31.42
C VAL A 175 -4.27 -2.02 -30.79
N PRO A 176 -5.59 -1.88 -30.98
CA PRO A 176 -6.36 -0.83 -30.31
C PRO A 176 -6.26 -0.88 -28.78
N GLU A 177 -6.13 -2.07 -28.19
CA GLU A 177 -5.97 -2.26 -26.76
C GLU A 177 -4.63 -1.69 -26.26
N THR A 178 -3.54 -1.88 -27.01
CA THR A 178 -2.23 -1.29 -26.67
C THR A 178 -2.24 0.25 -26.71
N TYR A 179 -2.98 0.85 -27.66
CA TYR A 179 -3.15 2.31 -27.70
C TYR A 179 -4.01 2.81 -26.51
N LEU A 180 -5.04 2.05 -26.12
CA LEU A 180 -5.81 2.35 -24.91
C LEU A 180 -4.97 2.19 -23.63
N GLU A 181 -4.01 1.25 -23.62
CA GLU A 181 -3.10 1.02 -22.49
C GLU A 181 -2.14 2.19 -22.34
N ALA A 182 -1.56 2.67 -23.45
CA ALA A 182 -0.73 3.87 -23.45
C ALA A 182 -1.48 5.11 -22.94
N ARG A 183 -2.81 5.21 -23.19
CA ARG A 183 -3.68 6.26 -22.63
C ARG A 183 -4.07 6.03 -21.16
N GLY A 184 -3.89 4.82 -20.63
CA GLY A 184 -4.39 4.43 -19.31
C GLY A 184 -5.91 4.16 -19.27
N ALA A 185 -6.55 3.91 -20.41
CA ALA A 185 -7.98 3.62 -20.53
C ALA A 185 -8.26 2.14 -20.90
N HIS A 186 -7.24 1.28 -20.80
CA HIS A 186 -7.34 -0.15 -21.11
C HIS A 186 -8.09 -0.90 -20.02
N THR A 187 -9.06 -1.73 -20.43
CA THR A 187 -9.85 -2.58 -19.53
C THR A 187 -9.42 -4.03 -19.67
N ILE A 188 -8.58 -4.52 -18.75
CA ILE A 188 -8.23 -5.94 -18.66
C ILE A 188 -9.35 -6.67 -17.93
N LEU A 189 -10.02 -7.60 -18.60
CA LEU A 189 -10.94 -8.54 -17.95
C LEU A 189 -10.11 -9.48 -17.06
N LYS A 190 -10.51 -9.62 -15.80
CA LYS A 190 -9.87 -10.50 -14.80
C LYS A 190 -10.81 -11.62 -14.40
#